data_AF-A0A225VDF7-F1
#
_entry.id   AF-A0A225VDF7-F1
#
_cell.length_a   1.000
_cell.length_b   1.000
_cell.length_c   1.000
_cell.angle_alpha   90.00
_cell.angle_beta   90.00
_cell.angle_gamma   90.00
#
_symmetry.space_group_name_H-M   'P 1'
#
loop_
_entity.id
_entity.type
_entity.pdbx_description
1 polymer ?
#
loop_
_entity_poly.entity_id
_entity_poly.type
_entity_poly.pdbx_seq_one_letter_code
_entity_poly.pdbx_strand_id
1 'polypeptide(L)'
;MLQFFGTTATLALVAAAMAFSAPVPDGSWPVSQGNVSFPEVYVVKSGEVFDGKMKTYDRSDITCLEQTETNGSSMAVFDVQPGGTLKNVIIGTNQMEGVHCEMSDCTIENVWWEDVCEDALSIKGGSNSSVSRVIGGGARYADDKVVQHNGYGTVVIDGFFVQDFGKLYRSCGNCKSNPRQRFLNVTNVFADLTVIRTNRTGKNTSIVMMNGNFGDEAVLLNIYVKPTATARFTECASAYGVNQSGVKPRVLSNGPKFPVCQYSYDDVHIIKNEEEQEQQDQEQQEQQVLHPASETFAFIDTSFLMLQTLGSIAVIVVAATMVASRPVPDGSWPVSKGNVSFDDVYTIKAGEVYDGKMQTFDRSNITCKGQEESGTSTAVFKLEKGATLKNAIIGVNQMEGVHCDENDCTIQNVWWDDVCEDALSIKGGDASSTSRVLGGGARYADDKIVQHNGLGTVIIDGFFAQDFGKLYRSCGSCKNNPAQRFLNIRNVYADLTVIKAQRVDPNVSIVMMNENYKDEAVLHNIFVKPGAENYTECSYSRGVQKGDKPLILGNGPKKPVCQYKMDQIHLVEGGMQQQQQPAGTVRPATEAEVGQEGQYQKVGEERQEGQTETFGKERQEGQTEKFGKVGA
;
A
#
# COMPACT_ATOMS: atom_id res chain seq x y z
N MET A 1 22.98 47.82 -7.23
CA MET A 1 21.88 47.69 -6.25
C MET A 1 20.80 46.81 -6.88
N LEU A 2 20.90 45.49 -6.68
CA LEU A 2 19.81 44.56 -6.91
C LEU A 2 19.63 43.81 -5.60
N GLN A 3 18.52 44.08 -4.91
CA GLN A 3 18.15 43.39 -3.68
C GLN A 3 17.67 41.98 -4.06
N PHE A 4 18.45 40.96 -3.70
CA PHE A 4 17.93 39.60 -3.62
C PHE A 4 17.07 39.52 -2.36
N PHE A 5 15.75 39.45 -2.54
CA PHE A 5 14.86 38.92 -1.50
C PHE A 5 15.08 37.40 -1.45
N GLY A 6 15.99 36.97 -0.57
CA GLY A 6 16.03 35.60 -0.12
C GLY A 6 14.82 35.35 0.78
N THR A 7 13.71 34.88 0.21
CA THR A 7 12.62 34.33 1.00
C THR A 7 13.05 32.94 1.48
N THR A 8 13.70 32.90 2.64
CA THR A 8 13.62 31.72 3.51
C THR A 8 12.15 31.54 3.83
N ALA A 9 11.49 30.58 3.18
CA ALA A 9 10.20 30.08 3.61
C ALA A 9 10.42 29.42 4.98
N THR A 10 10.35 30.23 6.04
CA THR A 10 10.13 29.74 7.39
C THR A 10 8.93 28.81 7.33
N LEU A 11 9.18 27.54 7.64
CA LEU A 11 8.17 26.54 7.95
C LEU A 11 7.22 27.15 8.99
N ALA A 12 6.12 27.72 8.52
CA ALA A 12 4.94 27.87 9.35
C ALA A 12 4.33 26.46 9.42
N LEU A 13 4.94 25.60 10.24
CA LEU A 13 4.17 24.61 10.97
C LEU A 13 3.09 25.45 11.66
N VAL A 14 1.88 25.47 11.11
CA VAL A 14 0.71 25.88 11.85
C VAL A 14 0.59 24.81 12.94
N ALA A 15 1.31 25.05 14.03
CA ALA A 15 0.98 24.55 15.34
C ALA A 15 -0.39 25.13 15.68
N ALA A 16 -1.43 24.59 15.04
CA ALA A 16 -2.76 24.61 15.62
C ALA A 16 -2.57 23.90 16.96
N ALA A 17 -2.68 24.66 18.04
CA ALA A 17 -2.45 24.23 19.40
C ALA A 17 -3.01 22.80 19.61
N MET A 18 -2.11 21.83 19.84
CA MET A 18 -2.47 20.52 20.35
C MET A 18 -2.96 20.73 21.78
N ALA A 19 -4.26 20.99 21.94
CA ALA A 19 -4.91 21.09 23.23
C ALA A 19 -6.36 20.62 23.14
N PHE A 20 -6.58 19.49 22.49
CA PHE A 20 -7.64 18.53 22.81
C PHE A 20 -7.03 17.17 22.49
N SER A 21 -6.97 16.28 23.48
CA SER A 21 -6.66 14.87 23.26
C SER A 21 -7.84 14.09 23.80
N ALA A 22 -8.91 14.03 23.00
CA ALA A 22 -9.97 13.08 23.26
C ALA A 22 -9.32 11.70 23.51
N PRO A 23 -9.77 10.95 24.52
CA PRO A 23 -9.18 9.64 24.80
C PRO A 23 -9.37 8.74 23.58
N VAL A 24 -8.45 7.79 23.41
CA VAL A 24 -8.61 6.70 22.46
C VAL A 24 -9.92 5.98 22.80
N PRO A 25 -10.86 5.83 21.86
CA PRO A 25 -12.09 5.10 22.11
C PRO A 25 -11.82 3.64 22.50
N ASP A 26 -12.63 3.11 23.40
CA ASP A 26 -12.56 1.70 23.83
C ASP A 26 -13.36 0.75 22.91
N GLY A 27 -13.99 1.29 21.86
CA GLY A 27 -14.86 0.55 20.94
C GLY A 27 -16.30 0.38 21.44
N SER A 28 -16.66 0.96 22.58
CA SER A 28 -18.05 0.98 23.05
C SER A 28 -18.91 1.88 22.16
N TRP A 29 -20.13 1.41 21.87
CA TRP A 29 -21.13 2.17 21.13
C TRP A 29 -22.14 2.78 22.11
N PRO A 30 -22.55 4.04 21.94
CA PRO A 30 -23.50 4.67 22.84
C PRO A 30 -24.91 4.11 22.71
N VAL A 31 -25.69 4.21 23.78
CA VAL A 31 -27.11 3.86 23.79
C VAL A 31 -27.95 5.10 23.49
N SER A 32 -28.82 5.00 22.49
CA SER A 32 -29.76 6.05 22.14
C SER A 32 -30.71 6.41 23.28
N GLN A 33 -30.92 7.71 23.49
CA GLN A 33 -31.84 8.27 24.50
C GLN A 33 -33.21 8.65 23.91
N GLY A 34 -33.53 8.11 22.73
CA GLY A 34 -34.79 8.33 22.01
C GLY A 34 -34.56 8.63 20.54
N ASN A 35 -35.63 8.57 19.74
CA ASN A 35 -35.56 8.77 18.29
C ASN A 35 -36.26 10.07 17.86
N VAL A 36 -35.71 10.75 16.86
CA VAL A 36 -36.29 11.94 16.23
C VAL A 36 -36.11 11.83 14.72
N SER A 37 -37.20 11.77 13.98
CA SER A 37 -37.16 11.78 12.51
C SER A 37 -37.51 13.16 11.98
N PHE A 38 -36.67 13.70 11.11
CA PHE A 38 -36.95 14.96 10.42
C PHE A 38 -37.64 14.70 9.06
N PRO A 39 -38.64 15.52 8.67
CA PRO A 39 -39.26 15.44 7.36
C PRO A 39 -38.42 16.06 6.24
N GLU A 40 -37.35 16.78 6.60
CA GLU A 40 -36.39 17.42 5.70
C GLU A 40 -35.04 17.57 6.43
N VAL A 41 -33.99 18.01 5.72
CA VAL A 41 -32.66 18.23 6.33
C VAL A 41 -32.76 19.23 7.49
N TYR A 42 -32.12 18.92 8.62
CA TYR A 42 -32.03 19.86 9.73
C TYR A 42 -30.80 20.76 9.59
N VAL A 43 -31.02 22.07 9.51
CA VAL A 43 -29.94 23.05 9.37
C VAL A 43 -29.50 23.57 10.74
N VAL A 44 -28.24 23.29 11.11
CA VAL A 44 -27.57 23.93 12.26
C VAL A 44 -26.93 25.21 11.76
N LYS A 45 -27.40 26.37 12.23
CA LYS A 45 -26.99 27.67 11.70
C LYS A 45 -25.57 28.05 12.12
N SER A 46 -24.99 29.01 11.41
CA SER A 46 -23.68 29.55 11.75
C SER A 46 -23.62 30.04 13.20
N GLY A 47 -22.65 29.52 13.96
CA GLY A 47 -22.47 29.82 15.38
C GLY A 47 -23.47 29.14 16.33
N GLU A 48 -24.42 28.35 15.82
CA GLU A 48 -25.38 27.60 16.61
C GLU A 48 -24.75 26.30 17.14
N VAL A 49 -25.13 25.92 18.36
CA VAL A 49 -24.82 24.59 18.91
C VAL A 49 -26.09 23.77 18.99
N PHE A 50 -26.18 22.72 18.17
CA PHE A 50 -27.19 21.69 18.31
C PHE A 50 -26.67 20.57 19.21
N ASP A 51 -27.31 20.37 20.36
CA ASP A 51 -27.01 19.28 21.28
C ASP A 51 -28.13 18.24 21.27
N GLY A 52 -27.88 17.11 20.61
CA GLY A 52 -28.85 16.04 20.37
C GLY A 52 -29.15 15.16 21.58
N LYS A 53 -28.46 15.37 22.71
CA LYS A 53 -28.67 14.61 23.97
C LYS A 53 -28.57 13.09 23.80
N MET A 54 -27.71 12.63 22.89
CA MET A 54 -27.52 11.23 22.50
C MET A 54 -28.79 10.54 22.00
N LYS A 55 -29.69 11.28 21.36
CA LYS A 55 -30.81 10.71 20.61
C LYS A 55 -30.36 10.25 19.22
N THR A 56 -31.10 9.31 18.66
CA THR A 56 -30.98 8.92 17.25
C THR A 56 -31.81 9.85 16.39
N TYR A 57 -31.20 10.36 15.33
CA TYR A 57 -31.77 11.27 14.36
C TYR A 57 -31.69 10.64 12.97
N ASP A 58 -32.80 10.68 12.25
CA ASP A 58 -32.90 10.17 10.89
C ASP A 58 -33.89 11.02 10.08
N ARG A 59 -34.16 10.59 8.85
CA ARG A 59 -35.08 11.26 7.93
C ARG A 59 -36.29 10.38 7.66
N SER A 60 -37.50 10.94 7.77
CA SER A 60 -38.74 10.20 7.52
C SER A 60 -39.12 10.11 6.04
N ASP A 61 -38.47 10.91 5.19
CA ASP A 61 -38.81 11.09 3.78
C ASP A 61 -37.84 10.39 2.81
N ILE A 62 -36.77 9.77 3.32
CA ILE A 62 -35.76 9.08 2.51
C ILE A 62 -35.42 7.70 3.10
N THR A 63 -34.92 6.83 2.24
CA THR A 63 -34.29 5.56 2.62
C THR A 63 -32.93 5.50 1.95
N CYS A 64 -31.97 4.83 2.59
CA CYS A 64 -30.63 4.65 2.03
C CYS A 64 -30.71 3.98 0.65
N LEU A 65 -30.01 4.56 -0.34
CA LEU A 65 -29.83 4.01 -1.69
C LEU A 65 -28.36 3.66 -1.96
N GLU A 66 -27.65 3.25 -0.90
CA GLU A 66 -26.23 2.87 -0.92
C GLU A 66 -25.36 3.96 -1.57
N GLN A 67 -24.49 3.58 -2.51
CA GLN A 67 -23.52 4.44 -3.20
C GLN A 67 -24.14 5.29 -4.33
N THR A 68 -25.44 5.59 -4.25
CA THR A 68 -26.11 6.45 -5.23
C THR A 68 -25.79 7.90 -4.91
N GLU A 69 -24.90 8.49 -5.71
CA GLU A 69 -24.50 9.90 -5.58
C GLU A 69 -25.70 10.84 -5.59
N THR A 70 -25.84 11.62 -4.51
CA THR A 70 -26.85 12.67 -4.41
C THR A 70 -26.25 14.06 -4.60
N ASN A 71 -27.03 14.98 -5.17
CA ASN A 71 -26.57 16.35 -5.39
C ASN A 71 -26.98 17.26 -4.23
N GLY A 72 -26.05 17.49 -3.30
CA GLY A 72 -26.15 18.57 -2.31
C GLY A 72 -26.82 18.17 -0.98
N SER A 73 -26.73 19.07 0.01
CA SER A 73 -27.07 18.79 1.42
C SER A 73 -28.54 18.46 1.72
N SER A 74 -29.46 18.56 0.75
CA SER A 74 -30.89 18.29 0.98
C SER A 74 -31.19 16.83 1.35
N MET A 75 -30.28 15.91 1.00
CA MET A 75 -30.38 14.48 1.32
C MET A 75 -29.66 14.10 2.62
N ALA A 76 -29.03 15.07 3.30
CA ALA A 76 -28.38 14.87 4.58
C ALA A 76 -29.39 14.83 5.75
N VAL A 77 -29.03 14.18 6.86
CA VAL A 77 -29.78 14.31 8.11
C VAL A 77 -29.57 15.71 8.70
N PHE A 78 -28.32 16.17 8.72
CA PHE A 78 -27.94 17.51 9.17
C PHE A 78 -27.10 18.25 8.13
N ASP A 79 -27.36 19.55 7.99
CA ASP A 79 -26.49 20.51 7.31
C ASP A 79 -25.97 21.52 8.34
N VAL A 80 -24.67 21.43 8.65
CA VAL A 80 -24.00 22.28 9.62
C VAL A 80 -23.31 23.42 8.87
N GLN A 81 -23.77 24.64 9.12
CA GLN A 81 -23.20 25.84 8.52
C GLN A 81 -21.88 26.25 9.20
N PRO A 82 -21.08 27.14 8.58
CA PRO A 82 -19.77 27.54 9.12
C PRO A 82 -19.84 28.04 10.56
N GLY A 83 -18.97 27.52 11.43
CA GLY A 83 -18.95 27.85 12.85
C GLY A 83 -20.07 27.20 13.67
N GLY A 84 -20.96 26.42 13.06
CA GLY A 84 -21.96 25.61 13.76
C GLY A 84 -21.34 24.39 14.43
N THR A 85 -21.97 23.94 15.52
CA THR A 85 -21.56 22.73 16.26
C THR A 85 -22.72 21.75 16.33
N LEU A 86 -22.49 20.53 15.85
CA LEU A 86 -23.37 19.38 16.05
C LEU A 86 -22.75 18.49 17.13
N LYS A 87 -23.48 18.21 18.22
CA LYS A 87 -22.95 17.36 19.28
C LYS A 87 -23.93 16.41 19.94
N ASN A 88 -23.40 15.30 20.45
CA ASN A 88 -24.15 14.25 21.16
C ASN A 88 -25.33 13.74 20.32
N VAL A 89 -25.04 13.30 19.10
CA VAL A 89 -26.05 12.87 18.12
C VAL A 89 -25.71 11.46 17.66
N ILE A 90 -26.72 10.61 17.53
CA ILE A 90 -26.62 9.36 16.80
C ILE A 90 -27.37 9.54 15.47
N ILE A 91 -26.76 9.21 14.35
CA ILE A 91 -27.36 9.21 13.03
C ILE A 91 -27.86 7.78 12.74
N GLY A 92 -29.17 7.65 12.54
CA GLY A 92 -29.83 6.38 12.26
C GLY A 92 -29.71 5.94 10.80
N THR A 93 -30.32 4.81 10.48
CA THR A 93 -30.20 4.14 9.17
C THR A 93 -30.99 4.81 8.04
N ASN A 94 -32.03 5.58 8.36
CA ASN A 94 -32.82 6.29 7.34
C ASN A 94 -32.13 7.59 6.95
N GLN A 95 -31.06 7.44 6.17
CA GLN A 95 -30.22 8.52 5.68
C GLN A 95 -29.68 8.15 4.29
N MET A 96 -29.50 9.14 3.43
CA MET A 96 -28.80 8.98 2.16
C MET A 96 -27.40 9.61 2.26
N GLU A 97 -27.35 10.83 2.80
CA GLU A 97 -26.12 11.43 3.32
C GLU A 97 -26.24 11.61 4.84
N GLY A 98 -25.13 11.47 5.57
CA GLY A 98 -25.14 11.61 7.03
C GLY A 98 -25.23 13.08 7.44
N VAL A 99 -24.06 13.72 7.55
CA VAL A 99 -23.93 15.12 7.96
C VAL A 99 -23.13 15.89 6.92
N HIS A 100 -23.59 17.07 6.56
CA HIS A 100 -22.83 18.01 5.74
C HIS A 100 -22.23 19.12 6.59
N CYS A 101 -21.00 19.46 6.26
CA CYS A 101 -20.35 20.69 6.69
C CYS A 101 -20.16 21.58 5.46
N GLU A 102 -21.15 22.42 5.19
CA GLU A 102 -21.10 23.33 4.05
C GLU A 102 -20.22 24.53 4.39
N MET A 103 -19.33 24.87 3.45
CA MET A 103 -18.35 25.95 3.60
C MET A 103 -17.30 25.76 4.70
N SER A 104 -17.08 24.53 5.17
CA SER A 104 -16.07 24.16 6.18
C SER A 104 -16.31 24.88 7.53
N ASP A 105 -15.34 24.82 8.44
CA ASP A 105 -15.39 25.49 9.75
C ASP A 105 -16.46 24.96 10.73
N CYS A 106 -16.99 23.75 10.52
CA CYS A 106 -17.94 23.12 11.44
C CYS A 106 -17.23 22.34 12.56
N THR A 107 -17.93 22.18 13.69
CA THR A 107 -17.51 21.29 14.78
C THR A 107 -18.49 20.13 14.92
N ILE A 108 -17.99 18.91 14.80
CA ILE A 108 -18.75 17.67 14.91
C ILE A 108 -18.20 16.94 16.14
N GLU A 109 -18.95 16.96 17.24
CA GLU A 109 -18.46 16.53 18.56
C GLU A 109 -19.31 15.37 19.12
N ASN A 110 -18.71 14.22 19.38
CA ASN A 110 -19.41 13.05 19.92
C ASN A 110 -20.65 12.68 19.07
N VAL A 111 -20.46 12.60 17.75
CA VAL A 111 -21.49 12.19 16.78
C VAL A 111 -21.21 10.78 16.30
N TRP A 112 -22.27 9.96 16.23
CA TRP A 112 -22.18 8.53 15.98
C TRP A 112 -23.03 8.12 14.78
N TRP A 113 -22.51 7.38 13.81
CA TRP A 113 -23.27 6.91 12.64
C TRP A 113 -23.50 5.40 12.72
N GLU A 114 -24.75 4.99 12.91
CA GLU A 114 -25.09 3.56 13.09
C GLU A 114 -24.92 2.72 11.84
N ASP A 115 -25.09 3.31 10.68
CA ASP A 115 -24.94 2.67 9.37
C ASP A 115 -24.71 3.78 8.33
N VAL A 116 -23.57 3.73 7.64
CA VAL A 116 -23.18 4.77 6.69
C VAL A 116 -23.64 4.39 5.29
N CYS A 117 -24.60 5.13 4.75
CA CYS A 117 -25.15 4.89 3.42
C CYS A 117 -24.16 5.21 2.29
N GLU A 118 -23.84 6.50 2.09
CA GLU A 118 -22.82 6.97 1.15
C GLU A 118 -21.59 7.47 1.92
N ASP A 119 -21.73 8.64 2.57
CA ASP A 119 -20.75 9.30 3.41
C ASP A 119 -21.33 9.57 4.80
N ALA A 120 -20.53 9.38 5.86
CA ALA A 120 -20.92 9.81 7.20
C ALA A 120 -20.86 11.35 7.31
N LEU A 121 -19.75 11.93 6.87
CA LEU A 121 -19.49 13.37 6.92
C LEU A 121 -18.90 13.85 5.59
N SER A 122 -19.57 14.82 4.97
CA SER A 122 -19.14 15.46 3.73
C SER A 122 -18.75 16.92 4.01
N ILE A 123 -17.48 17.28 3.81
CA ILE A 123 -16.93 18.62 4.06
C ILE A 123 -16.70 19.36 2.74
N LYS A 124 -17.39 20.48 2.54
CA LYS A 124 -17.45 21.20 1.26
C LYS A 124 -17.06 22.68 1.43
N GLY A 125 -16.82 23.37 0.32
CA GLY A 125 -16.52 24.81 0.29
C GLY A 125 -15.26 25.23 1.08
N GLY A 126 -15.34 26.37 1.77
CA GLY A 126 -14.29 26.86 2.67
C GLY A 126 -13.17 27.65 2.00
N SER A 127 -12.13 27.93 2.78
CA SER A 127 -10.90 28.63 2.36
C SER A 127 -9.66 27.88 2.85
N ASN A 128 -8.47 28.26 2.39
CA ASN A 128 -7.22 27.63 2.87
C ASN A 128 -6.99 27.77 4.39
N SER A 129 -7.62 28.77 5.02
CA SER A 129 -7.57 28.98 6.48
C SER A 129 -8.69 28.28 7.25
N SER A 130 -9.65 27.65 6.56
CA SER A 130 -10.77 26.98 7.23
C SER A 130 -10.29 25.75 8.01
N VAL A 131 -10.91 25.48 9.16
CA VAL A 131 -10.60 24.35 10.04
C VAL A 131 -11.88 23.69 10.53
N SER A 132 -12.21 22.52 9.96
CA SER A 132 -13.31 21.67 10.42
C SER A 132 -12.80 20.64 11.44
N ARG A 133 -13.59 20.37 12.49
CA ARG A 133 -13.20 19.51 13.61
C ARG A 133 -14.18 18.35 13.80
N VAL A 134 -13.64 17.15 13.95
CA VAL A 134 -14.35 15.92 14.35
C VAL A 134 -13.71 15.46 15.65
N ILE A 135 -14.44 15.55 16.76
CA ILE A 135 -13.92 15.33 18.12
C ILE A 135 -14.77 14.27 18.81
N GLY A 136 -14.19 13.12 19.13
CA GLY A 136 -14.95 11.99 19.66
C GLY A 136 -15.89 11.38 18.62
N GLY A 137 -16.75 10.47 19.07
CA GLY A 137 -17.77 9.85 18.22
C GLY A 137 -17.27 8.63 17.48
N GLY A 138 -18.08 8.17 16.52
CA GLY A 138 -17.68 7.05 15.68
C GLY A 138 -18.62 6.71 14.55
N ALA A 139 -18.15 5.92 13.58
CA ALA A 139 -18.95 5.50 12.44
C ALA A 139 -18.75 4.03 12.16
N ARG A 140 -19.79 3.37 11.62
CA ARG A 140 -19.66 1.98 11.18
C ARG A 140 -20.37 1.71 9.86
N TYR A 141 -19.90 0.67 9.19
CA TYR A 141 -20.49 0.13 7.95
C TYR A 141 -20.46 1.10 6.76
N ALA A 142 -19.32 1.77 6.55
CA ALA A 142 -19.14 2.66 5.40
C ALA A 142 -18.52 1.93 4.20
N ASP A 143 -19.31 1.60 3.18
CA ASP A 143 -18.85 0.86 2.00
C ASP A 143 -17.64 1.51 1.29
N ASP A 144 -17.62 2.84 1.15
CA ASP A 144 -16.53 3.60 0.51
C ASP A 144 -15.74 4.46 1.50
N LYS A 145 -16.40 5.42 2.17
CA LYS A 145 -15.73 6.43 2.99
C LYS A 145 -16.60 6.98 4.13
N VAL A 146 -15.95 7.32 5.23
CA VAL A 146 -16.59 7.94 6.40
C VAL A 146 -16.56 9.46 6.25
N VAL A 147 -15.36 10.04 6.12
CA VAL A 147 -15.16 11.49 5.95
C VAL A 147 -14.68 11.78 4.53
N GLN A 148 -15.51 12.47 3.75
CA GLN A 148 -15.17 12.95 2.43
C GLN A 148 -14.83 14.44 2.48
N HIS A 149 -13.58 14.80 2.18
CA HIS A 149 -13.14 16.20 2.15
C HIS A 149 -13.06 16.71 0.71
N ASN A 150 -14.12 17.40 0.29
CA ASN A 150 -14.24 18.05 -1.01
C ASN A 150 -13.73 19.51 -0.98
N GLY A 151 -13.84 20.17 0.17
CA GLY A 151 -13.49 21.57 0.45
C GLY A 151 -12.01 21.95 0.42
N TYR A 152 -11.71 23.11 1.01
CA TYR A 152 -10.38 23.63 1.29
C TYR A 152 -10.06 23.53 2.79
N GLY A 153 -8.79 23.72 3.14
CA GLY A 153 -8.36 23.94 4.52
C GLY A 153 -7.98 22.66 5.24
N THR A 154 -8.12 22.68 6.57
CA THR A 154 -7.66 21.62 7.47
C THR A 154 -8.85 20.87 8.07
N VAL A 155 -8.74 19.55 8.12
CA VAL A 155 -9.63 18.71 8.93
C VAL A 155 -8.85 18.17 10.12
N VAL A 156 -9.44 18.24 11.30
CA VAL A 156 -8.90 17.64 12.53
C VAL A 156 -9.84 16.52 12.96
N ILE A 157 -9.32 15.30 13.11
CA ILE A 157 -10.04 14.14 13.64
C ILE A 157 -9.32 13.69 14.91
N ASP A 158 -10.00 13.74 16.05
CA ASP A 158 -9.42 13.38 17.35
C ASP A 158 -10.37 12.47 18.15
N GLY A 159 -9.89 11.32 18.62
CA GLY A 159 -10.67 10.41 19.48
C GLY A 159 -11.81 9.68 18.77
N PHE A 160 -11.64 9.30 17.50
CA PHE A 160 -12.73 8.75 16.67
C PHE A 160 -12.69 7.21 16.59
N PHE A 161 -13.83 6.56 16.79
CA PHE A 161 -13.98 5.12 16.60
C PHE A 161 -14.53 4.81 15.21
N VAL A 162 -13.95 3.86 14.50
CA VAL A 162 -14.45 3.45 13.19
C VAL A 162 -14.45 1.93 13.05
N GLN A 163 -15.56 1.37 12.56
CA GLN A 163 -15.71 -0.08 12.38
C GLN A 163 -16.23 -0.38 10.97
N ASP A 164 -15.64 -1.36 10.29
CA ASP A 164 -16.04 -1.79 8.95
C ASP A 164 -16.21 -0.65 7.91
N PHE A 165 -15.11 -0.27 7.27
CA PHE A 165 -15.09 0.88 6.37
C PHE A 165 -14.13 0.69 5.19
N GLY A 166 -14.41 1.38 4.09
CA GLY A 166 -13.46 1.56 2.99
C GLY A 166 -12.36 2.56 3.34
N LYS A 167 -12.73 3.80 3.68
CA LYS A 167 -11.80 4.89 4.05
C LYS A 167 -12.30 5.71 5.25
N LEU A 168 -11.48 5.91 6.29
CA LEU A 168 -11.92 6.83 7.37
C LEU A 168 -11.91 8.26 6.85
N TYR A 169 -10.85 8.68 6.16
CA TYR A 169 -10.76 9.99 5.54
C TYR A 169 -10.27 9.90 4.10
N ARG A 170 -10.95 10.61 3.20
CA ARG A 170 -10.51 10.80 1.82
C ARG A 170 -10.49 12.28 1.44
N SER A 171 -9.31 12.77 1.08
CA SER A 171 -9.18 14.01 0.28
C SER A 171 -9.74 13.75 -1.11
N CYS A 172 -10.71 14.52 -1.59
CA CYS A 172 -11.38 14.19 -2.85
C CYS A 172 -10.41 14.05 -4.03
N GLY A 173 -10.34 12.84 -4.58
CA GLY A 173 -9.36 12.50 -5.60
C GLY A 173 -9.77 12.77 -7.03
N ASN A 174 -11.06 12.93 -7.31
CA ASN A 174 -11.59 13.07 -8.68
C ASN A 174 -12.65 14.19 -8.78
N CYS A 175 -12.69 15.08 -7.79
CA CYS A 175 -13.56 16.25 -7.81
C CYS A 175 -13.21 17.14 -9.00
N LYS A 176 -14.23 17.61 -9.73
CA LYS A 176 -14.06 18.59 -10.80
C LYS A 176 -13.43 19.91 -10.33
N SER A 177 -13.55 20.20 -9.03
CA SER A 177 -12.99 21.39 -8.39
C SER A 177 -11.51 21.29 -8.02
N ASN A 178 -10.88 20.14 -8.26
CA ASN A 178 -9.45 19.96 -8.06
C ASN A 178 -8.63 20.74 -9.13
N PRO A 179 -7.37 21.12 -8.83
CA PRO A 179 -6.61 20.80 -7.62
C PRO A 179 -7.03 21.65 -6.40
N ARG A 180 -7.03 21.03 -5.22
CA ARG A 180 -7.11 21.70 -3.92
C ARG A 180 -6.13 21.03 -2.98
N GLN A 181 -5.26 21.81 -2.36
CA GLN A 181 -4.40 21.32 -1.29
C GLN A 181 -5.24 21.18 -0.01
N ARG A 182 -5.19 20.01 0.61
CA ARG A 182 -5.93 19.71 1.85
C ARG A 182 -4.98 19.24 2.93
N PHE A 183 -5.25 19.67 4.15
CA PHE A 183 -4.48 19.32 5.34
C PHE A 183 -5.33 18.45 6.27
N LEU A 184 -4.70 17.48 6.91
CA LEU A 184 -5.36 16.58 7.84
C LEU A 184 -4.49 16.36 9.07
N ASN A 185 -5.09 16.49 10.26
CA ASN A 185 -4.50 16.02 11.51
C ASN A 185 -5.40 14.92 12.09
N VAL A 186 -4.84 13.75 12.35
CA VAL A 186 -5.56 12.61 12.93
C VAL A 186 -4.87 12.16 14.21
N THR A 187 -5.61 12.13 15.32
CA THR A 187 -5.11 11.71 16.63
C THR A 187 -6.08 10.75 17.31
N ASN A 188 -5.56 9.79 18.08
CA ASN A 188 -6.35 8.93 18.97
C ASN A 188 -7.50 8.18 18.26
N VAL A 189 -7.24 7.64 17.07
CA VAL A 189 -8.24 6.87 16.31
C VAL A 189 -8.18 5.40 16.69
N PHE A 190 -9.35 4.77 16.83
CA PHE A 190 -9.45 3.32 16.93
C PHE A 190 -10.24 2.75 15.74
N ALA A 191 -9.57 1.97 14.89
CA ALA A 191 -10.14 1.32 13.72
C ALA A 191 -10.32 -0.19 13.96
N ASP A 192 -11.56 -0.66 14.02
CA ASP A 192 -11.91 -2.08 14.12
C ASP A 192 -12.28 -2.67 12.75
N LEU A 193 -11.42 -3.56 12.25
CA LEU A 193 -11.57 -4.21 10.96
C LEU A 193 -12.05 -5.66 11.09
N THR A 194 -12.32 -6.13 12.31
CA THR A 194 -12.72 -7.53 12.57
C THR A 194 -14.18 -7.79 12.20
N VAL A 195 -15.01 -6.76 12.20
CA VAL A 195 -16.38 -6.80 11.71
C VAL A 195 -16.39 -6.41 10.23
N ILE A 196 -16.99 -7.24 9.38
CA ILE A 196 -17.22 -6.95 7.97
C ILE A 196 -18.69 -7.26 7.66
N ARG A 197 -19.46 -6.23 7.34
CA ARG A 197 -20.87 -6.29 6.92
C ARG A 197 -21.11 -5.63 5.57
N THR A 198 -20.25 -4.69 5.20
CA THR A 198 -20.27 -3.95 3.94
C THR A 198 -19.78 -4.78 2.76
N ASN A 199 -20.27 -4.44 1.56
CA ASN A 199 -19.75 -4.95 0.29
C ASN A 199 -18.71 -3.98 -0.26
N ARG A 200 -17.73 -3.61 0.58
CA ARG A 200 -16.75 -2.53 0.36
C ARG A 200 -16.42 -2.35 -1.13
N THR A 201 -16.62 -1.13 -1.63
CA THR A 201 -16.40 -0.80 -3.07
C THR A 201 -14.95 -1.02 -3.51
N GLY A 202 -14.01 -1.10 -2.56
CA GLY A 202 -12.64 -1.54 -2.77
C GLY A 202 -12.20 -2.61 -1.78
N LYS A 203 -11.37 -3.55 -2.24
CA LYS A 203 -10.85 -4.66 -1.41
C LYS A 203 -9.84 -4.24 -0.33
N ASN A 204 -9.27 -3.03 -0.44
CA ASN A 204 -8.28 -2.50 0.51
C ASN A 204 -8.88 -1.33 1.29
N THR A 205 -8.80 -1.41 2.61
CA THR A 205 -9.15 -0.31 3.51
C THR A 205 -7.98 0.67 3.62
N SER A 206 -8.27 1.96 3.79
CA SER A 206 -7.26 2.95 4.15
C SER A 206 -7.78 3.83 5.27
N ILE A 207 -7.01 4.08 6.33
CA ILE A 207 -7.46 5.03 7.36
C ILE A 207 -7.49 6.42 6.73
N VAL A 208 -6.38 6.84 6.11
CA VAL A 208 -6.28 8.11 5.40
C VAL A 208 -5.85 7.88 3.95
N MET A 209 -6.45 8.63 3.01
CA MET A 209 -5.94 8.71 1.65
C MET A 209 -5.86 10.17 1.13
N MET A 210 -4.63 10.61 0.85
CA MET A 210 -4.27 11.97 0.44
C MET A 210 -3.83 12.03 -1.04
N ASN A 211 -3.97 13.19 -1.70
CA ASN A 211 -3.51 13.40 -3.07
C ASN A 211 -2.13 14.06 -3.09
N GLY A 212 -1.08 13.27 -3.29
CA GLY A 212 0.30 13.77 -3.21
C GLY A 212 0.64 14.80 -4.30
N ASN A 213 0.06 14.69 -5.49
CA ASN A 213 0.26 15.64 -6.59
C ASN A 213 -0.45 16.99 -6.38
N PHE A 214 -1.40 17.08 -5.44
CA PHE A 214 -2.05 18.35 -5.07
C PHE A 214 -1.40 19.01 -3.85
N GLY A 215 -0.32 18.43 -3.33
CA GLY A 215 0.38 18.93 -2.15
C GLY A 215 -0.31 18.61 -0.83
N ASP A 216 -1.26 17.67 -0.82
CA ASP A 216 -1.97 17.29 0.40
C ASP A 216 -0.99 16.81 1.47
N GLU A 217 -1.28 17.14 2.73
CA GLU A 217 -0.46 16.74 3.89
C GLU A 217 -1.34 16.18 5.00
N ALA A 218 -0.93 15.06 5.57
CA ALA A 218 -1.58 14.44 6.71
C ALA A 218 -0.58 14.13 7.83
N VAL A 219 -0.92 14.49 9.06
CA VAL A 219 -0.19 14.08 10.28
C VAL A 219 -1.05 13.09 11.04
N LEU A 220 -0.50 11.91 11.34
CA LEU A 220 -1.18 10.86 12.10
C LEU A 220 -0.41 10.59 13.39
N LEU A 221 -1.10 10.56 14.52
CA LEU A 221 -0.54 10.19 15.82
C LEU A 221 -1.51 9.25 16.55
N ASN A 222 -0.97 8.24 17.25
CA ASN A 222 -1.74 7.36 18.13
C ASN A 222 -2.95 6.69 17.44
N ILE A 223 -2.65 5.93 16.39
CA ILE A 223 -3.62 5.21 15.55
C ILE A 223 -3.66 3.74 15.97
N TYR A 224 -4.78 3.34 16.56
CA TYR A 224 -5.03 1.95 16.96
C TYR A 224 -5.80 1.22 15.87
N VAL A 225 -5.33 0.04 15.51
CA VAL A 225 -5.97 -0.78 14.49
C VAL A 225 -6.14 -2.18 15.02
N LYS A 226 -7.36 -2.71 14.94
CA LYS A 226 -7.67 -4.11 15.19
C LYS A 226 -7.88 -4.81 13.84
N PRO A 227 -6.82 -5.41 13.26
CA PRO A 227 -6.88 -5.97 11.92
C PRO A 227 -7.61 -7.31 11.87
N THR A 228 -7.77 -7.85 10.66
CA THR A 228 -8.28 -9.19 10.41
C THR A 228 -7.39 -9.90 9.40
N ALA A 229 -7.41 -11.23 9.37
CA ALA A 229 -6.61 -12.04 8.45
C ALA A 229 -7.01 -11.89 6.97
N THR A 230 -8.19 -11.31 6.70
CA THR A 230 -8.75 -11.20 5.33
C THR A 230 -8.64 -9.80 4.72
N ALA A 231 -8.70 -8.75 5.54
CA ALA A 231 -8.76 -7.37 5.07
C ALA A 231 -7.43 -6.66 5.30
N ARG A 232 -6.88 -6.12 4.21
CA ARG A 232 -5.77 -5.18 4.28
C ARG A 232 -6.24 -3.81 4.77
N PHE A 233 -5.34 -3.16 5.49
CA PHE A 233 -5.46 -1.74 5.73
C PHE A 233 -4.14 -1.03 5.43
N THR A 234 -4.23 0.24 5.11
CA THR A 234 -3.10 1.16 5.03
C THR A 234 -3.42 2.33 5.93
N GLU A 235 -2.51 2.72 6.82
CA GLU A 235 -2.75 3.83 7.73
C GLU A 235 -2.84 5.14 6.94
N CYS A 236 -1.90 5.37 6.02
CA CYS A 236 -1.96 6.49 5.10
C CYS A 236 -1.51 6.09 3.69
N ALA A 237 -2.35 6.37 2.71
CA ALA A 237 -2.06 6.16 1.29
C ALA A 237 -1.96 7.51 0.56
N SER A 238 -1.02 7.61 -0.38
CA SER A 238 -0.93 8.72 -1.34
C SER A 238 -1.51 8.28 -2.67
N ALA A 239 -2.30 9.15 -3.31
CA ALA A 239 -2.84 8.97 -4.64
C ALA A 239 -2.47 10.14 -5.56
N TYR A 240 -2.59 9.91 -6.87
CA TYR A 240 -2.59 10.95 -7.89
C TYR A 240 -4.04 11.38 -8.10
N GLY A 241 -4.39 12.54 -7.58
CA GLY A 241 -5.67 13.16 -7.80
C GLY A 241 -5.82 13.71 -9.21
N VAL A 242 -7.05 13.74 -9.69
CA VAL A 242 -7.47 14.24 -11.00
C VAL A 242 -8.62 15.24 -10.82
N ASN A 243 -8.86 16.05 -11.84
CA ASN A 243 -9.94 17.04 -11.90
C ASN A 243 -11.12 16.58 -12.77
N GLN A 244 -11.35 15.25 -12.83
CA GLN A 244 -12.36 14.65 -13.68
C GLN A 244 -13.20 13.63 -12.90
N SER A 245 -14.50 13.91 -12.80
CA SER A 245 -15.48 13.01 -12.16
C SER A 245 -15.47 11.64 -12.81
N GLY A 246 -15.62 10.59 -12.00
CA GLY A 246 -15.66 9.20 -12.48
C GLY A 246 -14.31 8.62 -12.89
N VAL A 247 -13.25 9.44 -13.03
CA VAL A 247 -11.89 8.92 -13.22
C VAL A 247 -11.34 8.49 -11.88
N LYS A 248 -10.92 7.22 -11.78
CA LYS A 248 -10.37 6.66 -10.54
C LYS A 248 -8.97 7.24 -10.29
N PRO A 249 -8.72 7.85 -9.12
CA PRO A 249 -7.37 8.27 -8.72
C PRO A 249 -6.44 7.06 -8.62
N ARG A 250 -5.19 7.21 -9.06
CA ARG A 250 -4.19 6.13 -9.03
C ARG A 250 -3.44 6.17 -7.71
N VAL A 251 -3.27 5.03 -7.03
CA VAL A 251 -2.43 4.97 -5.83
C VAL A 251 -0.96 5.14 -6.24
N LEU A 252 -0.25 6.00 -5.52
CA LEU A 252 1.17 6.30 -5.74
C LEU A 252 2.06 5.61 -4.72
N SER A 253 1.61 5.51 -3.46
CA SER A 253 2.40 4.87 -2.41
C SER A 253 1.56 4.60 -1.16
N ASN A 254 2.00 3.66 -0.34
CA ASN A 254 1.43 3.36 0.97
C ASN A 254 2.48 3.55 2.07
N GLY A 255 2.04 3.97 3.26
CA GLY A 255 2.92 4.13 4.41
C GLY A 255 3.43 5.57 4.61
N PRO A 256 4.40 5.78 5.52
CA PRO A 256 4.99 7.08 5.77
C PRO A 256 5.66 7.66 4.51
N LYS A 257 5.33 8.92 4.20
CA LYS A 257 5.89 9.68 3.09
C LYS A 257 5.81 11.17 3.39
N PHE A 258 6.92 11.79 3.76
CA PHE A 258 6.94 13.22 3.98
C PHE A 258 6.77 14.02 2.67
N PRO A 259 5.93 15.07 2.60
CA PRO A 259 5.01 15.58 3.65
C PRO A 259 3.57 15.02 3.56
N VAL A 260 3.29 14.11 2.63
CA VAL A 260 1.92 13.62 2.34
C VAL A 260 1.32 12.79 3.49
N CYS A 261 2.10 11.88 4.06
CA CYS A 261 1.73 10.96 5.13
C CYS A 261 2.82 11.02 6.20
N GLN A 262 2.63 11.82 7.24
CA GLN A 262 3.62 12.12 8.27
C GLN A 262 3.28 11.38 9.56
N TYR A 263 3.96 10.26 9.81
CA TYR A 263 3.87 9.47 11.05
C TYR A 263 5.07 8.54 11.17
N SER A 264 5.28 8.00 12.37
CA SER A 264 6.17 6.87 12.60
C SER A 264 5.35 5.61 12.87
N TYR A 265 5.93 4.42 12.70
CA TYR A 265 5.23 3.19 13.09
C TYR A 265 5.03 3.05 14.60
N ASP A 266 5.73 3.85 15.42
CA ASP A 266 5.47 3.93 16.86
C ASP A 266 4.14 4.63 17.16
N ASP A 267 3.60 5.40 16.21
CA ASP A 267 2.27 6.01 16.27
C ASP A 267 1.17 5.04 15.84
N VAL A 268 1.50 3.81 15.45
CA VAL A 268 0.54 2.80 14.97
C VAL A 268 0.55 1.61 15.91
N HIS A 269 -0.60 1.36 16.54
CA HIS A 269 -0.76 0.34 17.57
C HIS A 269 -1.69 -0.76 17.07
N ILE A 270 -1.14 -1.94 16.83
CA ILE A 270 -1.94 -3.10 16.44
C ILE A 270 -2.56 -3.73 17.68
N ILE A 271 -3.88 -3.62 17.81
CA ILE A 271 -4.69 -4.30 18.82
C ILE A 271 -4.98 -5.71 18.34
N LYS A 272 -4.57 -6.70 19.12
CA LYS A 272 -4.78 -8.12 18.83
C LYS A 272 -6.00 -8.63 19.58
N ASN A 273 -6.64 -9.68 19.07
CA ASN A 273 -7.63 -10.40 19.87
C ASN A 273 -6.94 -11.17 21.00
N GLU A 274 -7.65 -11.44 22.10
CA GLU A 274 -7.12 -12.18 23.27
C GLU A 274 -6.50 -13.52 22.86
N GLU A 275 -7.16 -14.28 21.98
CA GLU A 275 -6.66 -15.56 21.44
C GLU A 275 -5.34 -15.42 20.65
N GLU A 276 -5.17 -14.32 19.91
CA GLU A 276 -3.96 -14.07 19.12
C GLU A 276 -2.79 -13.61 20.00
N GLN A 277 -3.10 -12.93 21.11
CA GLN A 277 -2.14 -12.52 22.11
C GLN A 277 -1.59 -13.75 22.85
N GLU A 278 -2.48 -14.66 23.27
CA GLU A 278 -2.10 -15.92 23.92
C GLU A 278 -1.25 -16.82 23.03
N GLN A 279 -1.60 -16.94 21.73
CA GLN A 279 -0.79 -17.70 20.76
C GLN A 279 0.62 -17.13 20.62
N GLN A 280 0.76 -15.80 20.58
CA GLN A 280 2.07 -15.19 20.43
C GLN A 280 2.93 -15.32 21.69
N ASP A 281 2.33 -15.21 22.86
CA ASP A 281 3.03 -15.42 24.13
C ASP A 281 3.53 -16.87 24.23
N GLN A 282 2.74 -17.84 23.77
CA GLN A 282 3.15 -19.24 23.66
C GLN A 282 4.28 -19.44 22.61
N GLU A 283 4.17 -18.86 21.42
CA GLU A 283 5.21 -18.95 20.38
C GLU A 283 6.53 -18.30 20.82
N GLN A 284 6.48 -17.17 21.53
CA GLN A 284 7.66 -16.51 22.09
C GLN A 284 8.32 -17.36 23.19
N GLN A 285 7.51 -18.00 24.04
CA GLN A 285 8.03 -18.95 25.03
C GLN A 285 8.67 -20.16 24.36
N GLU A 286 8.07 -20.72 23.31
CA GLU A 286 8.60 -21.89 22.59
C GLU A 286 9.90 -21.55 21.83
N GLN A 287 10.00 -20.35 21.24
CA GLN A 287 11.26 -19.86 20.64
C GLN A 287 12.38 -19.63 21.67
N GLN A 288 12.05 -19.19 22.89
CA GLN A 288 13.03 -19.08 23.98
C GLN A 288 13.51 -20.45 24.47
N VAL A 289 12.66 -21.48 24.38
CA VAL A 289 13.02 -22.86 24.76
C VAL A 289 13.87 -23.55 23.69
N LEU A 290 13.66 -23.27 22.39
CA LEU A 290 14.46 -23.85 21.31
C LEU A 290 15.89 -23.26 21.20
N HIS A 291 16.12 -22.06 21.74
CA HIS A 291 17.43 -21.42 21.83
C HIS A 291 17.75 -21.05 23.28
N PRO A 292 18.22 -21.99 24.12
CA PRO A 292 18.67 -21.62 25.45
C PRO A 292 19.87 -20.68 25.30
N ALA A 293 19.69 -19.42 25.66
CA ALA A 293 20.80 -18.52 25.89
C ALA A 293 21.72 -19.19 26.91
N SER A 294 22.94 -19.52 26.50
CA SER A 294 23.98 -20.05 27.36
C SER A 294 24.46 -18.94 28.30
N GLU A 295 23.73 -18.67 29.39
CA GLU A 295 24.28 -17.89 30.50
C GLU A 295 23.83 -18.49 31.83
N THR A 296 24.68 -19.35 32.38
CA THR A 296 24.80 -19.49 33.82
C THR A 296 25.88 -18.52 34.25
N PHE A 297 25.58 -17.52 35.09
CA PHE A 297 26.44 -17.15 36.21
C PHE A 297 25.65 -16.33 37.23
N ALA A 298 25.82 -16.75 38.48
CA ALA A 298 25.10 -16.30 39.65
C ALA A 298 25.48 -14.88 40.08
N PHE A 299 24.48 -14.22 40.67
CA PHE A 299 24.54 -12.97 41.43
C PHE A 299 25.72 -12.93 42.43
N ILE A 300 26.60 -11.94 42.30
CA ILE A 300 27.11 -11.19 43.45
C ILE A 300 27.07 -9.70 43.09
N ASP A 301 26.31 -8.99 43.91
CA ASP A 301 26.07 -7.55 43.93
C ASP A 301 27.33 -6.79 44.36
N THR A 302 27.75 -5.78 43.58
CA THR A 302 28.23 -4.47 44.08
C THR A 302 28.55 -3.51 42.93
N SER A 303 27.83 -2.39 42.93
CA SER A 303 28.33 -1.05 42.63
C SER A 303 28.69 -0.68 41.17
N PHE A 304 27.69 -0.11 40.50
CA PHE A 304 27.77 1.09 39.64
C PHE A 304 29.12 1.39 38.96
N LEU A 305 29.25 0.93 37.71
CA LEU A 305 29.94 1.69 36.67
C LEU A 305 29.17 1.46 35.36
N MET A 306 28.66 2.53 34.77
CA MET A 306 28.08 2.49 33.42
C MET A 306 29.13 1.99 32.44
N LEU A 307 28.96 0.77 31.95
CA LEU A 307 29.64 0.31 30.74
C LEU A 307 28.56 0.12 29.69
N GLN A 308 28.55 1.03 28.71
CA GLN A 308 27.72 0.92 27.51
C GLN A 308 28.08 -0.39 26.81
N THR A 309 27.27 -1.43 27.02
CA THR A 309 27.34 -2.63 26.20
C THR A 309 26.69 -2.28 24.86
N LEU A 310 27.55 -2.02 23.87
CA LEU A 310 27.19 -2.15 22.47
C LEU A 310 26.61 -3.55 22.30
N GLY A 311 25.29 -3.65 22.22
CA GLY A 311 24.61 -4.84 21.74
C GLY A 311 25.19 -5.11 20.36
N SER A 312 25.98 -6.17 20.25
CA SER A 312 26.54 -6.63 18.99
C SER A 312 25.39 -6.93 18.03
N ILE A 313 25.05 -5.95 17.21
CA ILE A 313 24.44 -6.19 15.90
C ILE A 313 25.45 -7.11 15.23
N ALA A 314 25.14 -8.40 15.19
CA ALA A 314 25.77 -9.30 14.24
C ALA A 314 25.39 -8.76 12.86
N VAL A 315 26.17 -7.81 12.36
CA VAL A 315 26.21 -7.47 10.95
C VAL A 315 26.64 -8.77 10.31
N ILE A 316 25.68 -9.56 9.84
CA ILE A 316 25.96 -10.68 8.94
C ILE A 316 26.57 -10.00 7.73
N VAL A 317 27.90 -9.96 7.70
CA VAL A 317 28.67 -9.68 6.51
C VAL A 317 28.39 -10.87 5.61
N VAL A 318 27.29 -10.80 4.87
CA VAL A 318 27.11 -11.64 3.70
C VAL A 318 28.34 -11.35 2.87
N ALA A 319 29.23 -12.33 2.75
CA ALA A 319 30.27 -12.33 1.75
C ALA A 319 29.55 -12.34 0.40
N ALA A 320 29.09 -11.17 -0.03
CA ALA A 320 28.55 -10.94 -1.34
C ALA A 320 29.73 -11.17 -2.28
N THR A 321 29.82 -12.37 -2.84
CA THR A 321 30.45 -12.53 -4.14
C THR A 321 29.91 -11.39 -4.99
N MET A 322 30.79 -10.47 -5.41
CA MET A 322 30.38 -9.23 -6.09
C MET A 322 29.79 -9.60 -7.45
N VAL A 323 28.51 -9.97 -7.47
CA VAL A 323 27.72 -10.07 -8.68
C VAL A 323 27.44 -8.64 -9.08
N ALA A 324 27.98 -8.23 -10.24
CA ALA A 324 27.69 -6.93 -10.82
C ALA A 324 26.17 -6.73 -10.87
N SER A 325 25.70 -5.60 -10.32
CA SER A 325 24.28 -5.27 -10.28
C SER A 325 23.69 -5.28 -11.69
N ARG A 326 22.51 -5.88 -11.85
CA ARG A 326 21.85 -5.93 -13.16
C ARG A 326 21.11 -4.62 -13.45
N PRO A 327 20.98 -4.22 -14.72
CA PRO A 327 20.14 -3.10 -15.07
C PRO A 327 18.67 -3.41 -14.77
N VAL A 328 17.88 -2.36 -14.56
CA VAL A 328 16.42 -2.46 -14.50
C VAL A 328 15.90 -2.90 -15.89
N PRO A 329 15.02 -3.91 -15.96
CA PRO A 329 14.44 -4.34 -17.23
C PRO A 329 13.65 -3.23 -17.92
N ASP A 330 13.66 -3.24 -19.26
CA ASP A 330 12.94 -2.26 -20.08
C ASP A 330 11.45 -2.61 -20.31
N GLY A 331 10.99 -3.73 -19.73
CA GLY A 331 9.65 -4.27 -19.92
C GLY A 331 9.45 -5.04 -21.22
N SER A 332 10.51 -5.24 -22.01
CA SER A 332 10.45 -6.11 -23.18
C SER A 332 10.43 -7.59 -22.78
N TRP A 333 9.72 -8.39 -23.57
CA TRP A 333 9.65 -9.83 -23.41
C TRP A 333 10.52 -10.51 -24.47
N PRO A 334 11.27 -11.58 -24.13
CA PRO A 334 12.08 -12.27 -25.11
C PRO A 334 11.25 -13.05 -26.11
N VAL A 335 11.82 -13.28 -27.29
CA VAL A 335 11.26 -14.19 -28.29
C VAL A 335 11.86 -15.59 -28.10
N SER A 336 10.98 -16.59 -28.05
CA SER A 336 11.38 -17.99 -27.99
C SER A 336 12.18 -18.43 -29.22
N LYS A 337 13.22 -19.23 -29.00
CA LYS A 337 14.07 -19.81 -30.04
C LYS A 337 13.71 -21.26 -30.41
N GLY A 338 12.57 -21.75 -29.91
CA GLY A 338 12.06 -23.09 -30.17
C GLY A 338 11.34 -23.65 -28.95
N ASN A 339 10.59 -24.73 -29.13
CA ASN A 339 9.82 -25.36 -28.05
C ASN A 339 10.42 -26.72 -27.69
N VAL A 340 10.43 -27.03 -26.40
CA VAL A 340 10.81 -28.32 -25.83
C VAL A 340 9.71 -28.72 -24.86
N SER A 341 9.23 -29.95 -24.95
CA SER A 341 8.24 -30.49 -24.02
C SER A 341 8.83 -31.68 -23.29
N PHE A 342 8.65 -31.74 -21.97
CA PHE A 342 9.02 -32.89 -21.16
C PHE A 342 7.79 -33.70 -20.74
N ASP A 343 7.92 -35.02 -20.74
CA ASP A 343 6.87 -35.91 -20.21
C ASP A 343 6.90 -35.94 -18.66
N ASP A 344 8.09 -35.70 -18.08
CA ASP A 344 8.34 -35.68 -16.63
C ASP A 344 9.08 -34.40 -16.23
N VAL A 345 9.13 -34.11 -14.92
CA VAL A 345 9.91 -32.98 -14.40
C VAL A 345 11.39 -33.12 -14.79
N TYR A 346 11.97 -32.08 -15.38
CA TYR A 346 13.38 -32.09 -15.74
C TYR A 346 14.25 -31.70 -14.53
N THR A 347 15.02 -32.65 -14.01
CA THR A 347 15.89 -32.41 -12.85
C THR A 347 17.29 -31.99 -13.30
N ILE A 348 17.72 -30.80 -12.87
CA ILE A 348 19.08 -30.29 -13.05
C ILE A 348 19.89 -30.68 -11.81
N LYS A 349 20.99 -31.41 -11.98
CA LYS A 349 21.72 -32.00 -10.85
C LYS A 349 22.52 -30.97 -10.08
N ALA A 350 22.89 -31.33 -8.86
CA ALA A 350 23.62 -30.46 -7.96
C ALA A 350 24.88 -29.88 -8.62
N GLY A 351 25.01 -28.56 -8.59
CA GLY A 351 26.13 -27.83 -9.23
C GLY A 351 26.11 -27.77 -10.76
N GLU A 352 25.15 -28.41 -11.44
CA GLU A 352 25.06 -28.35 -12.91
C GLU A 352 24.48 -27.04 -13.40
N VAL A 353 24.86 -26.66 -14.62
CA VAL A 353 24.29 -25.51 -15.32
C VAL A 353 23.52 -26.01 -16.54
N TYR A 354 22.21 -25.79 -16.53
CA TYR A 354 21.35 -26.00 -17.69
C TYR A 354 21.12 -24.67 -18.43
N ASP A 355 21.58 -24.59 -19.68
CA ASP A 355 21.32 -23.45 -20.57
C ASP A 355 20.19 -23.80 -21.54
N GLY A 356 19.01 -23.22 -21.30
CA GLY A 356 17.82 -23.43 -22.11
C GLY A 356 17.86 -22.73 -23.48
N LYS A 357 18.91 -21.96 -23.80
CA LYS A 357 19.12 -21.28 -25.09
C LYS A 357 17.95 -20.40 -25.55
N MET A 358 17.17 -19.86 -24.61
CA MET A 358 15.92 -19.12 -24.80
C MET A 358 14.84 -19.91 -25.53
N GLN A 359 14.81 -21.23 -25.37
CA GLN A 359 13.68 -22.06 -25.79
C GLN A 359 12.54 -21.98 -24.76
N THR A 360 11.32 -22.24 -25.22
CA THR A 360 10.14 -22.43 -24.37
C THR A 360 10.05 -23.89 -23.93
N PHE A 361 9.86 -24.10 -22.63
CA PHE A 361 9.78 -25.40 -21.99
C PHE A 361 8.41 -25.59 -21.38
N ASP A 362 7.78 -26.72 -21.70
CA ASP A 362 6.43 -27.10 -21.28
C ASP A 362 6.40 -28.56 -20.80
N ARG A 363 5.31 -28.96 -20.16
CA ARG A 363 4.99 -30.35 -19.84
C ARG A 363 3.94 -30.88 -20.82
N SER A 364 4.21 -32.02 -21.47
CA SER A 364 3.35 -32.58 -22.52
C SER A 364 2.03 -33.16 -21.98
N ASN A 365 2.04 -33.54 -20.70
CA ASN A 365 1.00 -34.27 -20.01
C ASN A 365 0.33 -33.47 -18.88
N ILE A 366 0.55 -32.15 -18.83
CA ILE A 366 0.04 -31.28 -17.79
C ILE A 366 -0.73 -30.12 -18.41
N THR A 367 -1.81 -29.74 -17.75
CA THR A 367 -2.55 -28.53 -18.03
C THR A 367 -2.73 -27.79 -16.72
N CYS A 368 -2.61 -26.46 -16.75
CA CYS A 368 -2.81 -25.63 -15.59
C CYS A 368 -4.20 -25.86 -14.97
N LYS A 369 -4.24 -26.00 -13.64
CA LYS A 369 -5.48 -26.12 -12.85
C LYS A 369 -5.66 -24.97 -11.85
N GLY A 370 -5.00 -23.84 -12.11
CA GLY A 370 -4.95 -22.70 -11.20
C GLY A 370 -4.22 -23.06 -9.91
N GLN A 371 -4.78 -22.65 -8.77
CA GLN A 371 -4.18 -22.76 -7.44
C GLN A 371 -4.32 -24.16 -6.78
N GLU A 372 -4.45 -25.22 -7.57
CA GLU A 372 -4.47 -26.59 -7.03
C GLU A 372 -3.05 -27.06 -6.75
N GLU A 373 -2.68 -27.10 -5.47
CA GLU A 373 -1.38 -27.58 -4.97
C GLU A 373 -1.06 -28.99 -5.50
N SER A 374 0.02 -29.09 -6.29
CA SER A 374 0.36 -30.32 -7.01
C SER A 374 1.79 -30.82 -6.81
N GLY A 375 2.68 -29.97 -6.28
CA GLY A 375 4.01 -30.35 -5.83
C GLY A 375 5.02 -30.61 -6.95
N THR A 376 6.26 -30.93 -6.60
CA THR A 376 7.40 -30.91 -7.53
C THR A 376 7.26 -31.83 -8.77
N SER A 377 6.44 -32.89 -8.72
CA SER A 377 6.24 -33.79 -9.87
C SER A 377 5.56 -33.13 -11.07
N THR A 378 4.82 -32.04 -10.84
CA THR A 378 4.13 -31.28 -11.89
C THR A 378 4.91 -30.05 -12.35
N ALA A 379 6.11 -29.83 -11.79
CA ALA A 379 7.01 -28.76 -12.19
C ALA A 379 7.60 -28.97 -13.59
N VAL A 380 7.99 -27.89 -14.28
CA VAL A 380 8.77 -28.00 -15.52
C VAL A 380 10.21 -28.37 -15.21
N PHE A 381 10.84 -27.65 -14.28
CA PHE A 381 12.20 -27.91 -13.82
C PHE A 381 12.27 -28.10 -12.30
N LYS A 382 13.15 -29.00 -11.88
CA LYS A 382 13.61 -29.13 -10.50
C LYS A 382 15.12 -28.92 -10.44
N LEU A 383 15.57 -28.01 -9.61
CA LEU A 383 16.99 -27.75 -9.36
C LEU A 383 17.39 -28.40 -8.04
N GLU A 384 18.43 -29.22 -8.08
CA GLU A 384 19.15 -29.67 -6.88
C GLU A 384 20.08 -28.56 -6.37
N LYS A 385 20.58 -28.71 -5.13
CA LYS A 385 21.42 -27.72 -4.46
C LYS A 385 22.59 -27.24 -5.34
N GLY A 386 22.76 -25.94 -5.48
CA GLY A 386 23.85 -25.35 -6.29
C GLY A 386 23.63 -25.38 -7.80
N ALA A 387 22.55 -25.98 -8.30
CA ALA A 387 22.26 -26.01 -9.73
C ALA A 387 21.88 -24.63 -10.27
N THR A 388 22.06 -24.44 -11.58
CA THR A 388 21.71 -23.23 -12.31
C THR A 388 20.82 -23.54 -13.50
N LEU A 389 19.66 -22.88 -13.59
CA LEU A 389 18.85 -22.80 -14.79
C LEU A 389 19.06 -21.42 -15.42
N LYS A 390 19.45 -21.37 -16.70
CA LYS A 390 19.62 -20.09 -17.40
C LYS A 390 19.03 -20.06 -18.79
N ASN A 391 18.64 -18.87 -19.23
CA ASN A 391 18.13 -18.59 -20.58
C ASN A 391 17.00 -19.55 -20.96
N ALA A 392 15.92 -19.59 -20.19
CA ALA A 392 14.79 -20.47 -20.45
C ALA A 392 13.49 -19.67 -20.41
N ILE A 393 12.52 -20.06 -21.22
CA ILE A 393 11.15 -19.57 -21.14
C ILE A 393 10.30 -20.75 -20.65
N ILE A 394 9.49 -20.56 -19.63
CA ILE A 394 8.55 -21.52 -19.10
C ILE A 394 7.20 -21.20 -19.72
N GLY A 395 6.65 -22.15 -20.47
CA GLY A 395 5.39 -22.01 -21.17
C GLY A 395 4.19 -22.21 -20.27
N VAL A 396 3.01 -22.24 -20.89
CA VAL A 396 1.70 -22.25 -20.20
C VAL A 396 1.29 -23.64 -19.71
N ASN A 397 1.88 -24.71 -20.26
CA ASN A 397 1.55 -26.08 -19.88
C ASN A 397 2.40 -26.51 -18.69
N GLN A 398 2.08 -25.90 -17.56
CA GLN A 398 2.67 -26.16 -16.25
C GLN A 398 1.57 -26.03 -15.18
N MET A 399 1.73 -26.75 -14.08
CA MET A 399 0.96 -26.48 -12.85
C MET A 399 1.87 -25.80 -11.83
N GLU A 400 3.08 -26.32 -11.71
CA GLU A 400 4.17 -25.70 -10.97
C GLU A 400 5.25 -25.24 -11.96
N GLY A 401 5.83 -24.05 -11.76
CA GLY A 401 6.85 -23.53 -12.67
C GLY A 401 8.20 -24.23 -12.48
N VAL A 402 9.03 -23.65 -11.62
CA VAL A 402 10.40 -24.14 -11.32
C VAL A 402 10.54 -24.36 -9.82
N HIS A 403 11.17 -25.47 -9.43
CA HIS A 403 11.44 -25.80 -8.04
C HIS A 403 12.92 -25.74 -7.70
N CYS A 404 13.23 -25.15 -6.56
CA CYS A 404 14.52 -25.21 -5.89
C CYS A 404 14.28 -25.80 -4.49
N ASP A 405 14.27 -27.13 -4.37
CA ASP A 405 13.76 -27.79 -3.17
C ASP A 405 14.74 -27.80 -1.98
N GLU A 406 16.03 -27.52 -2.21
CA GLU A 406 17.08 -27.50 -1.18
C GLU A 406 17.78 -26.14 -1.03
N ASN A 407 17.16 -25.07 -1.55
CA ASN A 407 17.75 -23.74 -1.64
C ASN A 407 19.08 -23.77 -2.46
N ASP A 408 19.87 -22.70 -2.38
CA ASP A 408 21.17 -22.56 -3.07
C ASP A 408 21.12 -22.68 -4.61
N CYS A 409 19.95 -22.52 -5.25
CA CYS A 409 19.84 -22.55 -6.71
C CYS A 409 20.06 -21.18 -7.34
N THR A 410 20.50 -21.17 -8.60
CA THR A 410 20.58 -19.95 -9.42
C THR A 410 19.61 -20.01 -10.60
N ILE A 411 18.71 -19.05 -10.65
CA ILE A 411 17.74 -18.83 -11.71
C ILE A 411 18.20 -17.59 -12.48
N GLN A 412 18.66 -17.76 -13.72
CA GLN A 412 19.31 -16.68 -14.44
C GLN A 412 18.66 -16.42 -15.81
N ASN A 413 18.08 -15.25 -16.01
CA ASN A 413 17.41 -14.90 -17.27
C ASN A 413 16.36 -15.96 -17.66
N VAL A 414 15.51 -16.31 -16.70
CA VAL A 414 14.39 -17.26 -16.87
C VAL A 414 13.09 -16.46 -16.94
N TRP A 415 12.21 -16.84 -17.86
CA TRP A 415 10.98 -16.12 -18.16
C TRP A 415 9.77 -17.02 -18.02
N TRP A 416 8.65 -16.55 -17.46
CA TRP A 416 7.40 -17.32 -17.34
C TRP A 416 6.29 -16.62 -18.11
N ASP A 417 5.82 -17.24 -19.20
CA ASP A 417 4.84 -16.65 -20.11
C ASP A 417 3.44 -16.54 -19.52
N ASP A 418 3.08 -17.45 -18.61
CA ASP A 418 1.82 -17.48 -17.88
C ASP A 418 2.02 -18.35 -16.64
N VAL A 419 1.85 -17.78 -15.44
CA VAL A 419 2.08 -18.47 -14.17
C VAL A 419 0.78 -19.12 -13.73
N CYS A 420 0.82 -20.40 -13.37
CA CYS A 420 -0.37 -21.17 -13.02
C CYS A 420 -0.64 -21.08 -11.52
N GLU A 421 0.26 -21.67 -10.71
CA GLU A 421 0.27 -21.55 -9.26
C GLU A 421 1.38 -20.58 -8.82
N ASP A 422 2.62 -21.08 -8.74
CA ASP A 422 3.84 -20.32 -8.44
C ASP A 422 4.83 -20.41 -9.62
N ALA A 423 5.52 -19.32 -9.96
CA ALA A 423 6.56 -19.34 -10.98
C ALA A 423 7.83 -20.06 -10.47
N LEU A 424 8.23 -19.73 -9.24
CA LEU A 424 9.40 -20.27 -8.57
C LEU A 424 9.10 -20.61 -7.11
N SER A 425 9.30 -21.87 -6.75
CA SER A 425 9.15 -22.40 -5.39
C SER A 425 10.53 -22.70 -4.80
N ILE A 426 10.91 -22.03 -3.70
CA ILE A 426 12.19 -22.22 -3.00
C ILE A 426 11.92 -22.86 -1.64
N LYS A 427 12.47 -24.06 -1.40
CA LYS A 427 12.24 -24.88 -0.20
C LYS A 427 13.57 -25.31 0.42
N GLY A 428 13.51 -25.96 1.59
CA GLY A 428 14.69 -26.48 2.28
C GLY A 428 15.69 -25.41 2.71
N GLY A 429 16.98 -25.77 2.72
CA GLY A 429 18.09 -24.89 3.09
C GLY A 429 18.30 -24.72 4.60
N ASP A 430 19.31 -23.92 4.93
CA ASP A 430 19.64 -23.49 6.29
C ASP A 430 19.81 -21.95 6.35
N ALA A 431 20.17 -21.42 7.52
CA ALA A 431 20.32 -19.97 7.71
C ALA A 431 21.39 -19.32 6.80
N SER A 432 22.34 -20.10 6.29
CA SER A 432 23.39 -19.65 5.38
C SER A 432 23.05 -19.83 3.90
N SER A 433 22.01 -20.61 3.59
CA SER A 433 21.60 -20.88 2.21
C SER A 433 21.21 -19.59 1.48
N THR A 434 21.58 -19.51 0.21
CA THR A 434 21.28 -18.35 -0.64
C THR A 434 20.89 -18.76 -2.06
N SER A 435 19.62 -18.55 -2.41
CA SER A 435 19.11 -18.69 -3.78
C SER A 435 19.12 -17.34 -4.51
N ARG A 436 19.34 -17.38 -5.84
CA ARG A 436 19.52 -16.18 -6.67
C ARG A 436 18.57 -16.20 -7.86
N VAL A 437 17.83 -15.12 -8.06
CA VAL A 437 17.03 -14.81 -9.25
C VAL A 437 17.65 -13.60 -9.93
N LEU A 438 18.31 -13.84 -11.06
CA LEU A 438 19.20 -12.90 -11.72
C LEU A 438 18.70 -12.62 -13.15
N GLY A 439 18.03 -11.50 -13.37
CA GLY A 439 17.35 -11.21 -14.63
C GLY A 439 16.07 -12.03 -14.82
N GLY A 440 15.48 -11.92 -16.01
CA GLY A 440 14.28 -12.67 -16.36
C GLY A 440 12.99 -11.92 -16.04
N GLY A 441 11.87 -12.62 -16.11
CA GLY A 441 10.59 -12.04 -15.76
C GLY A 441 9.43 -13.01 -15.72
N ALA A 442 8.34 -12.65 -15.07
CA ALA A 442 7.14 -13.48 -14.98
C ALA A 442 5.89 -12.62 -15.15
N ARG A 443 4.82 -13.23 -15.68
CA ARG A 443 3.54 -12.54 -15.81
C ARG A 443 2.33 -13.41 -15.53
N TYR A 444 1.22 -12.74 -15.21
CA TYR A 444 -0.12 -13.33 -15.01
C TYR A 444 -0.18 -14.31 -13.84
N ALA A 445 0.50 -14.00 -12.74
CA ALA A 445 0.45 -14.85 -11.54
C ALA A 445 -0.77 -14.51 -10.69
N ASP A 446 -1.72 -15.44 -10.58
CA ASP A 446 -2.95 -15.27 -9.79
C ASP A 446 -2.68 -15.03 -8.31
N ASP A 447 -1.68 -15.72 -7.73
CA ASP A 447 -1.23 -15.51 -6.35
C ASP A 447 0.20 -15.00 -6.27
N LYS A 448 1.20 -15.79 -6.68
CA LYS A 448 2.61 -15.51 -6.38
C LYS A 448 3.53 -15.82 -7.56
N ILE A 449 4.58 -15.02 -7.72
CA ILE A 449 5.70 -15.34 -8.61
C ILE A 449 6.72 -16.19 -7.85
N VAL A 450 7.31 -15.64 -6.78
CA VAL A 450 8.31 -16.33 -5.95
C VAL A 450 7.74 -16.68 -4.59
N GLN A 451 7.62 -17.98 -4.33
CA GLN A 451 7.23 -18.52 -3.03
C GLN A 451 8.48 -19.03 -2.30
N HIS A 452 8.81 -18.43 -1.16
CA HIS A 452 9.93 -18.84 -0.31
C HIS A 452 9.40 -19.59 0.92
N ASN A 453 9.50 -20.91 0.88
CA ASN A 453 9.09 -21.84 1.94
C ASN A 453 10.26 -22.20 2.88
N GLY A 454 11.47 -22.25 2.35
CA GLY A 454 12.70 -22.65 3.05
C GLY A 454 13.25 -21.64 4.07
N LEU A 455 14.43 -21.95 4.60
CA LEU A 455 15.26 -21.04 5.40
C LEU A 455 16.24 -20.28 4.49
N GLY A 456 16.80 -19.18 4.99
CA GLY A 456 17.94 -18.50 4.36
C GLY A 456 17.55 -17.30 3.52
N THR A 457 18.37 -16.99 2.51
CA THR A 457 18.30 -15.74 1.75
C THR A 457 17.86 -15.96 0.31
N VAL A 458 17.00 -15.08 -0.20
CA VAL A 458 16.70 -14.95 -1.63
C VAL A 458 17.22 -13.61 -2.12
N ILE A 459 17.98 -13.61 -3.21
CA ILE A 459 18.44 -12.42 -3.91
C ILE A 459 17.69 -12.31 -5.24
N ILE A 460 17.00 -11.20 -5.48
CA ILE A 460 16.34 -10.89 -6.76
C ILE A 460 16.96 -9.62 -7.35
N ASP A 461 17.53 -9.71 -8.54
CA ASP A 461 18.24 -8.59 -9.19
C ASP A 461 17.91 -8.51 -10.69
N GLY A 462 17.34 -7.39 -11.14
CA GLY A 462 17.06 -7.15 -12.56
C GLY A 462 15.82 -7.88 -13.09
N PHE A 463 14.76 -8.04 -12.29
CA PHE A 463 13.61 -8.87 -12.63
C PHE A 463 12.41 -8.05 -13.14
N PHE A 464 11.74 -8.52 -14.20
CA PHE A 464 10.51 -7.92 -14.72
C PHE A 464 9.28 -8.70 -14.26
N ALA A 465 8.34 -8.06 -13.59
CA ALA A 465 7.10 -8.69 -13.16
C ALA A 465 5.91 -7.93 -13.76
N GLN A 466 5.01 -8.62 -14.44
CA GLN A 466 3.80 -8.01 -15.00
C GLN A 466 2.56 -8.73 -14.48
N ASP A 467 1.63 -8.01 -13.87
CA ASP A 467 0.36 -8.56 -13.39
C ASP A 467 0.49 -9.80 -12.47
N PHE A 468 0.58 -9.57 -11.17
CA PHE A 468 0.80 -10.61 -10.17
C PHE A 468 0.09 -10.29 -8.86
N GLY A 469 -0.30 -11.31 -8.09
CA GLY A 469 -0.72 -11.11 -6.70
C GLY A 469 0.48 -10.69 -5.83
N LYS A 470 1.54 -11.48 -5.82
CA LYS A 470 2.75 -11.23 -5.01
C LYS A 470 4.00 -11.54 -5.81
N LEU A 471 4.92 -10.58 -5.96
CA LEU A 471 6.19 -10.90 -6.63
C LEU A 471 7.01 -11.84 -5.75
N TYR A 472 7.10 -11.55 -4.46
CA TYR A 472 7.74 -12.42 -3.48
C TYR A 472 6.87 -12.58 -2.23
N ARG A 473 6.72 -13.83 -1.78
CA ARG A 473 6.10 -14.17 -0.49
C ARG A 473 7.00 -15.06 0.34
N SER A 474 7.34 -14.60 1.55
CA SER A 474 7.78 -15.49 2.63
C SER A 474 6.60 -16.34 3.08
N CYS A 475 6.72 -17.66 3.13
CA CYS A 475 5.57 -18.51 3.40
C CYS A 475 4.91 -18.22 4.75
N GLY A 476 3.63 -17.83 4.72
CA GLY A 476 2.88 -17.44 5.90
C GLY A 476 2.32 -18.60 6.72
N SER A 477 2.06 -19.77 6.11
CA SER A 477 1.37 -20.90 6.75
C SER A 477 2.00 -22.24 6.36
N CYS A 478 3.33 -22.29 6.29
CA CYS A 478 4.06 -23.50 5.94
C CYS A 478 4.21 -24.45 7.13
N LYS A 479 4.33 -25.75 6.84
CA LYS A 479 4.54 -26.80 7.85
C LYS A 479 5.86 -26.65 8.63
N ASN A 480 6.86 -26.00 8.04
CA ASN A 480 8.17 -25.78 8.65
C ASN A 480 8.29 -24.42 9.32
N ASN A 481 7.19 -23.68 9.48
CA ASN A 481 7.19 -22.48 10.30
C ASN A 481 7.41 -22.86 11.78
N PRO A 482 8.00 -21.98 12.62
CA PRO A 482 8.66 -20.73 12.24
C PRO A 482 9.93 -20.99 11.41
N ALA A 483 10.11 -20.22 10.34
CA ALA A 483 11.33 -20.23 9.52
C ALA A 483 11.67 -18.79 9.15
N GLN A 484 12.85 -18.33 9.56
CA GLN A 484 13.31 -16.97 9.26
C GLN A 484 13.79 -16.89 7.81
N ARG A 485 13.29 -15.89 7.08
CA ARG A 485 13.58 -15.69 5.66
C ARG A 485 14.09 -14.28 5.39
N PHE A 486 15.13 -14.20 4.58
CA PHE A 486 15.75 -12.94 4.17
C PHE A 486 15.53 -12.70 2.68
N LEU A 487 15.23 -11.46 2.32
CA LEU A 487 15.10 -11.01 0.93
C LEU A 487 16.01 -9.81 0.67
N ASN A 488 16.78 -9.88 -0.41
CA ASN A 488 17.42 -8.71 -1.00
C ASN A 488 16.92 -8.57 -2.44
N ILE A 489 16.10 -7.55 -2.70
CA ILE A 489 15.46 -7.33 -3.99
C ILE A 489 15.85 -5.96 -4.54
N ARG A 490 16.36 -5.95 -5.78
CA ARG A 490 16.79 -4.73 -6.44
C ARG A 490 16.62 -4.73 -7.95
N ASN A 491 16.59 -3.53 -8.52
CA ASN A 491 16.50 -3.31 -9.97
C ASN A 491 15.28 -4.02 -10.58
N VAL A 492 14.14 -3.96 -9.90
CA VAL A 492 12.91 -4.63 -10.33
C VAL A 492 12.05 -3.65 -11.10
N TYR A 493 11.37 -4.13 -12.14
CA TYR A 493 10.30 -3.41 -12.80
C TYR A 493 8.98 -4.18 -12.67
N ALA A 494 8.01 -3.61 -11.96
CA ALA A 494 6.67 -4.15 -11.76
C ALA A 494 5.65 -3.39 -12.63
N ASP A 495 5.09 -4.03 -13.66
CA ASP A 495 3.99 -3.49 -14.47
C ASP A 495 2.64 -4.04 -13.99
N LEU A 496 1.88 -3.19 -13.31
CA LEU A 496 0.56 -3.50 -12.78
C LEU A 496 -0.57 -2.92 -13.65
N THR A 497 -0.26 -2.38 -14.83
CA THR A 497 -1.26 -1.77 -15.72
C THR A 497 -2.06 -2.80 -16.52
N VAL A 498 -1.51 -4.00 -16.67
CA VAL A 498 -2.19 -5.16 -17.25
C VAL A 498 -2.87 -5.92 -16.12
N ILE A 499 -4.15 -6.27 -16.29
CA ILE A 499 -4.90 -7.11 -15.36
C ILE A 499 -5.56 -8.22 -16.17
N LYS A 500 -5.00 -9.42 -16.07
CA LYS A 500 -5.47 -10.69 -16.64
C LYS A 500 -5.56 -11.78 -15.57
N ALA A 501 -4.67 -11.75 -14.59
CA ALA A 501 -4.65 -12.67 -13.47
C ALA A 501 -5.97 -12.62 -12.68
N GLN A 502 -6.47 -13.79 -12.34
CA GLN A 502 -7.63 -13.99 -11.47
C GLN A 502 -7.16 -14.04 -10.02
N ARG A 503 -6.99 -12.85 -9.42
CA ARG A 503 -6.54 -12.67 -8.03
C ARG A 503 -7.26 -13.62 -7.07
N VAL A 504 -6.57 -14.64 -6.58
CA VAL A 504 -7.09 -15.51 -5.50
C VAL A 504 -6.97 -14.83 -4.14
N ASP A 505 -5.97 -13.98 -4.00
CA ASP A 505 -5.81 -13.07 -2.88
C ASP A 505 -5.97 -11.63 -3.40
N PRO A 506 -6.93 -10.83 -2.87
CA PRO A 506 -7.04 -9.40 -3.16
C PRO A 506 -5.75 -8.60 -2.97
N ASN A 507 -4.84 -9.12 -2.16
CA ASN A 507 -3.74 -8.38 -1.59
C ASN A 507 -2.54 -8.37 -2.56
N VAL A 508 -2.56 -7.45 -3.52
CA VAL A 508 -1.45 -7.23 -4.44
C VAL A 508 -0.24 -6.62 -3.73
N SER A 509 0.94 -7.24 -3.81
CA SER A 509 2.17 -6.66 -3.25
C SER A 509 3.44 -7.08 -3.99
N ILE A 510 4.46 -6.24 -3.99
CA ILE A 510 5.77 -6.65 -4.50
C ILE A 510 6.40 -7.63 -3.50
N VAL A 511 6.39 -7.29 -2.22
CA VAL A 511 6.95 -8.15 -1.16
C VAL A 511 5.93 -8.36 -0.02
N MET A 512 5.86 -9.58 0.51
CA MET A 512 5.13 -9.88 1.73
C MET A 512 5.93 -10.79 2.68
N MET A 513 6.25 -10.27 3.87
CA MET A 513 7.11 -10.90 4.89
C MET A 513 6.35 -11.28 6.16
N ASN A 514 6.95 -12.12 7.02
CA ASN A 514 6.39 -12.46 8.34
C ASN A 514 7.17 -11.80 9.48
N GLU A 515 6.56 -10.86 10.18
CA GLU A 515 7.21 -10.09 11.24
C GLU A 515 7.58 -10.95 12.46
N ASN A 516 6.68 -11.83 12.91
CA ASN A 516 6.92 -12.69 14.08
C ASN A 516 8.02 -13.74 13.85
N TYR A 517 8.34 -14.06 12.60
CA TYR A 517 9.45 -14.96 12.26
C TYR A 517 10.77 -14.22 12.04
N LYS A 518 10.81 -12.92 12.35
CA LYS A 518 11.99 -12.05 12.20
C LYS A 518 12.48 -12.00 10.75
N ASP A 519 11.56 -12.15 9.79
CA ASP A 519 11.88 -11.99 8.39
C ASP A 519 12.41 -10.58 8.13
N GLU A 520 13.32 -10.46 7.17
CA GLU A 520 13.85 -9.17 6.75
C GLU A 520 13.87 -9.06 5.22
N ALA A 521 13.39 -7.93 4.71
CA ALA A 521 13.47 -7.61 3.28
C ALA A 521 14.14 -6.26 3.06
N VAL A 522 15.13 -6.21 2.18
CA VAL A 522 15.76 -4.98 1.71
C VAL A 522 15.33 -4.74 0.28
N LEU A 523 14.65 -3.62 0.02
CA LEU A 523 14.20 -3.21 -1.30
C LEU A 523 15.05 -2.01 -1.78
N HIS A 524 15.55 -2.07 -3.00
CA HIS A 524 16.38 -1.01 -3.58
C HIS A 524 16.11 -0.81 -5.07
N ASN A 525 15.97 0.43 -5.54
CA ASN A 525 15.80 0.75 -6.96
C ASN A 525 14.64 -0.07 -7.62
N ILE A 526 13.43 0.08 -7.07
CA ILE A 526 12.21 -0.63 -7.51
C ILE A 526 11.38 0.31 -8.37
N PHE A 527 11.12 -0.08 -9.61
CA PHE A 527 10.28 0.64 -10.55
C PHE A 527 8.90 0.03 -10.58
N VAL A 528 7.86 0.86 -10.44
CA VAL A 528 6.47 0.41 -10.47
C VAL A 528 5.72 1.22 -11.50
N LYS A 529 5.02 0.55 -12.42
CA LYS A 529 4.02 1.15 -13.28
C LYS A 529 2.64 0.81 -12.70
N PRO A 530 2.10 1.68 -11.82
CA PRO A 530 0.88 1.38 -11.08
C PRO A 530 -0.36 1.26 -11.99
N GLY A 531 -1.24 0.31 -11.67
CA GLY A 531 -2.51 0.07 -12.35
C GLY A 531 -3.72 0.68 -11.65
N ALA A 532 -4.90 0.15 -11.97
CA ALA A 532 -6.18 0.53 -11.35
C ALA A 532 -6.43 -0.15 -9.98
N GLU A 533 -5.73 -1.25 -9.71
CA GLU A 533 -5.74 -1.95 -8.42
C GLU A 533 -4.80 -1.26 -7.42
N ASN A 534 -5.14 -1.30 -6.14
CA ASN A 534 -4.22 -0.89 -5.10
C ASN A 534 -3.17 -1.99 -4.90
N TYR A 535 -1.92 -1.61 -4.71
CA TYR A 535 -0.80 -2.52 -4.49
C TYR A 535 0.01 -2.04 -3.28
N THR A 536 0.88 -2.89 -2.76
CA THR A 536 1.83 -2.49 -1.70
C THR A 536 3.25 -2.85 -2.11
N GLU A 537 4.19 -1.94 -1.88
CA GLU A 537 5.61 -2.18 -2.11
C GLU A 537 6.15 -3.30 -1.20
N CYS A 538 5.92 -3.18 0.11
CA CYS A 538 6.23 -4.22 1.07
C CYS A 538 5.14 -4.30 2.13
N SER A 539 4.65 -5.50 2.40
CA SER A 539 3.64 -5.80 3.41
C SER A 539 4.17 -6.81 4.41
N TYR A 540 3.63 -6.81 5.62
CA TYR A 540 4.06 -7.74 6.67
C TYR A 540 2.87 -8.33 7.42
N SER A 541 3.03 -9.59 7.80
CA SER A 541 2.02 -10.39 8.49
C SER A 541 2.59 -11.07 9.73
N ARG A 542 1.72 -11.56 10.60
CA ARG A 542 2.02 -12.64 11.55
C ARG A 542 1.88 -13.95 10.79
N GLY A 543 3.01 -14.62 10.55
CA GLY A 543 3.03 -15.99 10.05
C GLY A 543 2.49 -16.95 11.12
N VAL A 544 1.99 -18.09 10.68
CA VAL A 544 1.33 -19.12 11.48
C VAL A 544 1.78 -20.51 11.06
N GLN A 545 1.40 -21.53 11.83
CA GLN A 545 1.54 -22.93 11.42
C GLN A 545 0.59 -23.27 10.28
N LYS A 546 0.88 -24.38 9.57
CA LYS A 546 -0.02 -24.85 8.51
C LYS A 546 -1.40 -25.19 9.07
N GLY A 547 -2.43 -24.62 8.46
CA GLY A 547 -3.84 -24.81 8.84
C GLY A 547 -4.52 -23.49 9.17
N ASP A 548 -3.74 -22.53 9.67
CA ASP A 548 -4.23 -21.20 10.01
C ASP A 548 -3.95 -20.18 8.91
N LYS A 549 -4.67 -19.05 8.97
CA LYS A 549 -4.47 -17.92 8.06
C LYS A 549 -3.57 -16.86 8.69
N PRO A 550 -2.49 -16.42 8.00
CA PRO A 550 -1.66 -15.32 8.48
C PRO A 550 -2.46 -14.04 8.70
N LEU A 551 -2.21 -13.36 9.82
CA LEU A 551 -2.81 -12.05 10.11
C LEU A 551 -1.99 -10.95 9.43
N ILE A 552 -2.61 -10.08 8.64
CA ILE A 552 -1.93 -8.92 8.05
C ILE A 552 -1.78 -7.84 9.12
N LEU A 553 -0.54 -7.40 9.37
CA LEU A 553 -0.21 -6.45 10.43
C LEU A 553 -0.03 -5.02 9.91
N GLY A 554 0.29 -4.86 8.63
CA GLY A 554 0.46 -3.54 8.02
C GLY A 554 1.27 -3.58 6.73
N ASN A 555 1.58 -2.38 6.24
CA ASN A 555 2.16 -2.13 4.93
C ASN A 555 3.16 -0.96 5.00
N GLY A 556 4.11 -0.90 4.06
CA GLY A 556 5.06 0.21 3.95
C GLY A 556 6.45 -0.08 4.57
N PRO A 557 7.32 0.94 4.67
CA PRO A 557 8.71 0.78 5.14
C PRO A 557 8.81 0.62 6.67
N LYS A 558 8.98 -0.60 7.18
CA LYS A 558 9.14 -0.91 8.61
C LYS A 558 10.43 -1.69 8.87
N LYS A 559 11.34 -1.19 9.70
CA LYS A 559 12.56 -1.94 10.05
C LYS A 559 12.29 -2.98 11.16
N PRO A 560 12.86 -4.20 11.08
CA PRO A 560 13.69 -4.73 9.99
C PRO A 560 12.92 -5.48 8.88
N VAL A 561 11.60 -5.63 9.00
CA VAL A 561 10.81 -6.52 8.13
C VAL A 561 10.68 -6.04 6.67
N CYS A 562 10.61 -4.74 6.45
CA CYS A 562 10.45 -4.05 5.17
C CYS A 562 11.36 -2.82 5.11
N GLN A 563 12.61 -2.98 4.69
CA GLN A 563 13.65 -1.96 4.75
C GLN A 563 13.83 -1.27 3.40
N TYR A 564 13.32 -0.04 3.29
CA TYR A 564 13.57 0.85 2.17
C TYR A 564 13.24 2.30 2.53
N LYS A 565 13.64 3.22 1.67
CA LYS A 565 13.18 4.61 1.67
C LYS A 565 12.28 4.81 0.45
N MET A 566 11.33 5.75 0.55
CA MET A 566 10.42 6.03 -0.57
C MET A 566 11.14 6.52 -1.84
N ASP A 567 12.35 7.08 -1.71
CA ASP A 567 13.19 7.45 -2.86
C ASP A 567 13.75 6.26 -3.64
N GLN A 568 13.63 5.04 -3.11
CA GLN A 568 13.97 3.78 -3.79
C GLN A 568 12.80 3.21 -4.58
N ILE A 569 11.63 3.82 -4.50
CA ILE A 569 10.42 3.42 -5.22
C ILE A 569 10.17 4.46 -6.32
N HIS A 570 10.38 4.05 -7.56
CA HIS A 570 10.29 4.90 -8.74
C HIS A 570 8.99 4.59 -9.48
N LEU A 571 8.07 5.55 -9.52
CA LEU A 571 6.84 5.40 -10.29
C LEU A 571 7.09 5.74 -11.76
N VAL A 572 6.67 4.85 -12.65
CA VAL A 572 6.80 5.00 -14.10
C VAL A 572 5.44 5.44 -14.66
N GLU A 573 5.36 6.67 -15.17
CA GLU A 573 4.18 7.19 -15.87
C GLU A 573 4.41 7.22 -17.38
N GLY A 574 3.61 6.48 -18.17
CA GLY A 574 3.86 6.34 -19.61
C GLY A 574 5.19 5.61 -19.88
N GLY A 575 5.49 5.28 -21.15
CA GLY A 575 6.70 4.49 -21.47
C GLY A 575 7.99 5.09 -20.89
N MET A 576 8.93 4.24 -20.46
CA MET A 576 10.17 4.66 -19.81
C MET A 576 10.97 5.63 -20.68
N GLN A 577 11.06 6.89 -20.26
CA GLN A 577 12.22 7.71 -20.62
C GLN A 577 13.30 7.42 -19.59
N GLN A 578 14.32 6.66 -20.01
CA GLN A 578 15.48 6.36 -19.19
C GLN A 578 16.13 7.67 -18.72
N GLN A 579 16.06 7.98 -17.43
CA GLN A 579 17.12 8.76 -16.81
C GLN A 579 18.32 7.82 -16.70
N GLN A 580 19.17 7.82 -17.74
CA GLN A 580 20.52 7.30 -17.63
C GLN A 580 21.23 8.13 -16.55
N GLN A 581 21.44 7.54 -15.38
CA GLN A 581 22.50 8.04 -14.51
C GLN A 581 23.82 7.84 -15.26
N PRO A 582 24.63 8.89 -15.46
CA PRO A 582 25.96 8.72 -16.03
C PRO A 582 26.77 7.85 -15.07
N ALA A 583 27.46 6.85 -15.62
CA ALA A 583 28.35 5.97 -14.89
C ALA A 583 29.33 6.81 -14.05
N GLY A 584 29.12 6.83 -12.74
CA GLY A 584 30.00 7.49 -11.78
C GLY A 584 31.39 6.89 -11.87
N THR A 585 32.35 7.67 -12.35
CA THR A 585 33.76 7.29 -12.35
C THR A 585 34.23 7.27 -10.91
N VAL A 586 34.58 6.08 -10.40
CA VAL A 586 35.21 5.93 -9.08
C VAL A 586 36.54 6.68 -9.08
N ARG A 587 36.67 7.70 -8.24
CA ARG A 587 37.96 8.27 -7.85
C ARG A 587 38.19 8.01 -6.34
N PRO A 588 39.39 7.56 -5.93
CA PRO A 588 39.66 7.22 -4.54
C PRO A 588 39.70 8.46 -3.65
N ALA A 589 39.27 8.28 -2.41
CA ALA A 589 39.30 9.30 -1.35
C ALA A 589 40.74 9.69 -0.99
N THR A 590 41.04 10.99 -0.97
CA THR A 590 42.14 11.57 -0.16
C THR A 590 41.74 12.96 0.35
N GLU A 591 41.84 13.07 1.67
CA GLU A 591 42.13 14.18 2.59
C GLU A 591 41.76 15.65 2.28
N ALA A 592 41.37 16.32 3.37
CA ALA A 592 40.95 17.70 3.48
C ALA A 592 42.10 18.72 3.32
N GLU A 593 41.83 19.88 2.69
CA GLU A 593 41.90 21.23 3.29
C GLU A 593 41.75 22.37 2.24
N VAL A 594 41.03 23.43 2.68
CA VAL A 594 41.20 24.89 2.41
C VAL A 594 41.14 25.46 0.97
N GLY A 595 40.12 26.31 0.74
CA GLY A 595 40.32 27.72 0.32
C GLY A 595 40.29 28.12 -1.18
N GLN A 596 39.35 29.03 -1.47
CA GLN A 596 39.37 30.16 -2.44
C GLN A 596 38.88 30.02 -3.91
N GLU A 597 37.93 30.92 -4.20
CA GLU A 597 37.68 31.78 -5.37
C GLU A 597 37.53 31.24 -6.81
N GLY A 598 36.31 31.43 -7.33
CA GLY A 598 36.04 32.27 -8.51
C GLY A 598 36.27 31.71 -9.92
N GLN A 599 35.20 31.48 -10.68
CA GLN A 599 34.91 32.23 -11.93
C GLN A 599 33.65 31.70 -12.65
N TYR A 600 32.78 32.63 -13.00
CA TYR A 600 31.65 32.49 -13.91
C TYR A 600 32.13 32.44 -15.37
N GLN A 601 31.58 31.54 -16.18
CA GLN A 601 31.54 31.71 -17.65
C GLN A 601 30.15 31.42 -18.21
N LYS A 602 29.66 32.42 -18.96
CA LYS A 602 28.44 32.47 -19.75
C LYS A 602 28.54 31.63 -21.03
N VAL A 603 27.44 30.96 -21.38
CA VAL A 603 26.97 30.68 -22.76
C VAL A 603 25.44 30.61 -22.62
N GLY A 604 24.57 31.32 -23.34
CA GLY A 604 24.59 31.87 -24.68
C GLY A 604 23.20 31.53 -25.25
N GLU A 605 22.27 32.48 -25.15
CA GLU A 605 20.86 32.39 -25.53
C GLU A 605 20.74 32.67 -27.04
N GLU A 606 20.14 31.77 -27.82
CA GLU A 606 19.71 32.05 -29.19
C GLU A 606 18.20 31.83 -29.34
N ARG A 607 17.53 32.95 -29.65
CA ARG A 607 16.16 33.07 -30.16
C ARG A 607 16.12 32.71 -31.65
N GLN A 608 15.08 32.03 -32.08
CA GLN A 608 14.48 32.24 -33.41
C GLN A 608 12.96 32.37 -33.27
N GLU A 609 12.48 33.62 -33.42
CA GLU A 609 11.20 33.93 -34.08
C GLU A 609 11.36 33.58 -35.57
N GLY A 610 10.37 33.19 -36.36
CA GLY A 610 8.92 33.09 -36.24
C GLY A 610 8.39 32.90 -37.67
N GLN A 611 7.17 32.42 -37.85
CA GLN A 611 6.33 32.83 -38.99
C GLN A 611 4.86 32.45 -38.75
N THR A 612 4.06 33.51 -38.66
CA THR A 612 2.60 33.58 -38.68
C THR A 612 2.07 33.47 -40.10
N GLU A 613 0.97 32.75 -40.30
CA GLU A 613 -0.08 33.14 -41.25
C GLU A 613 -1.47 32.80 -40.69
N THR A 614 -2.43 33.66 -40.99
CA THR A 614 -3.77 33.80 -40.43
C THR A 614 -4.83 33.80 -41.53
N PHE A 615 -6.09 33.58 -41.12
CA PHE A 615 -7.39 33.80 -41.82
C PHE A 615 -7.83 32.70 -42.82
N GLY A 616 -9.12 32.30 -42.89
CA GLY A 616 -10.34 32.91 -42.36
C GLY A 616 -11.58 32.00 -42.45
N LYS A 617 -12.70 32.59 -42.01
CA LYS A 617 -14.07 32.07 -41.83
C LYS A 617 -14.77 31.64 -43.15
N GLU A 618 -15.73 30.71 -43.10
CA GLU A 618 -17.20 30.97 -43.14
C GLU A 618 -18.06 29.71 -43.46
N ARG A 619 -19.26 29.66 -42.85
CA ARG A 619 -20.56 29.05 -43.28
C ARG A 619 -20.66 27.53 -43.54
N GLN A 620 -21.83 26.89 -43.58
CA GLN A 620 -23.12 26.89 -42.86
C GLN A 620 -23.88 25.67 -43.46
N GLU A 621 -24.83 25.11 -42.70
CA GLU A 621 -25.99 24.30 -43.16
C GLU A 621 -25.81 22.85 -43.69
N GLY A 622 -26.42 21.91 -42.93
CA GLY A 622 -27.61 21.18 -43.39
C GLY A 622 -27.42 19.77 -43.96
N GLN A 623 -27.96 18.74 -43.28
CA GLN A 623 -28.70 17.60 -43.85
C GLN A 623 -29.18 16.65 -42.72
N THR A 624 -30.48 16.69 -42.41
CA THR A 624 -31.53 15.69 -42.73
C THR A 624 -31.59 14.41 -41.89
N GLU A 625 -32.73 14.29 -41.21
CA GLU A 625 -33.34 13.14 -40.54
C GLU A 625 -33.44 11.88 -41.40
N LYS A 626 -33.42 10.69 -40.77
CA LYS A 626 -34.37 9.60 -41.08
C LYS A 626 -34.34 8.39 -40.13
N PHE A 627 -35.56 7.89 -39.85
CA PHE A 627 -36.00 6.56 -39.37
C PHE A 627 -35.70 6.19 -37.90
N GLY A 628 -36.61 5.60 -37.13
CA GLY A 628 -37.98 5.14 -37.37
C GLY A 628 -38.54 4.46 -36.10
N LYS A 629 -39.84 4.66 -35.84
CA LYS A 629 -40.65 3.91 -34.86
C LYS A 629 -41.57 2.97 -35.64
N VAL A 630 -41.63 1.69 -35.27
CA VAL A 630 -42.78 0.74 -35.11
C VAL A 630 -42.13 -0.58 -34.65
N GLY A 631 -42.57 -1.38 -33.67
CA GLY A 631 -43.77 -1.44 -32.83
C GLY A 631 -43.99 -2.91 -32.45
N ALA A 632 -44.41 -3.17 -31.20
CA ALA A 632 -45.27 -4.26 -30.71
C ALA A 632 -45.17 -4.29 -29.18
#